data_AF-A0A522UH97-F1
#
_entry.id   AF-A0A522UH97-F1
#
_cell.length_a   1.000
_cell.length_b   1.000
_cell.length_c   1.000
_cell.angle_alpha   90.00
_cell.angle_beta   90.00
_cell.angle_gamma   90.00
#
_symmetry.space_group_name_H-M   'P 1'
#
loop_
_entity.id
_entity.type
_entity.pdbx_description
1 polymer ?
#
loop_
_entity_poly.entity_id
_entity_poly.type
_entity_poly.pdbx_seq_one_letter_code
_entity_poly.pdbx_strand_id
1 'polypeptide(L)'
;MGRGFNSLSRHHPFVRSLVPSPARGYDAAVRQQDTFDVICSTAAVVADALAVFVGFLLAVAIRFDTGWIPLFHEQPPSRDLYLYGAGVGTILFLFIFRSLGLYVRPQTGSFSDKIPRLVRATGWGILLATALAFAIRTDPPFSRVVTGLSFFTILLLVLLERWLLFRVEWNGARHLAEAKRVVVVGTNRLAAHLKEALKQTPTLRAHVTAFLRTNGSPPDPAVPPELIRGTLDDLAGLIERGEVDQVICADFSLPHDKMSELLLLSERHLVGFHTVPDMFGLLTQRVHIEMLGDIPLLGIDKWPLDYFWNRALKRLEDIAGSLLGLIVSVPVIAVGAVLIKRESPGPIFYRQERCGEGGKCFSILKLRTMRCDAEAATGPVWAQPDDPRRTRIGGWLRAHNLDELPQFWNVLKGEMSLVGPRPERPHFVEQFKDDISRYMWRHASKPGITGWAQVNGLRGNTSIRDRIQYDLYYLENWSLALDFKIIVKTFFARENAY
;
A
#
# COMPACT_ATOMS: atom_id res chain seq x y z
N MET A 1 17.84 -55.97 -20.35
CA MET A 1 18.69 -54.87 -20.87
C MET A 1 18.66 -53.76 -19.83
N GLY A 2 19.58 -53.58 -18.89
CA GLY A 2 20.98 -54.00 -18.82
C GLY A 2 21.91 -52.90 -19.32
N ARG A 3 22.50 -52.13 -18.36
CA ARG A 3 23.61 -51.17 -18.48
C ARG A 3 23.21 -49.77 -18.98
N GLY A 4 23.60 -48.66 -18.35
CA GLY A 4 24.45 -48.41 -17.20
C GLY A 4 24.92 -46.96 -17.24
N PHE A 5 24.94 -46.26 -16.10
CA PHE A 5 25.90 -45.19 -15.80
C PHE A 5 25.96 -45.01 -14.29
N ASN A 6 26.55 -46.02 -13.64
CA ASN A 6 27.20 -45.86 -12.34
C ASN A 6 28.69 -45.68 -12.66
N SER A 7 29.19 -44.45 -12.59
CA SER A 7 30.50 -44.12 -12.01
C SER A 7 30.79 -42.65 -12.26
N LEU A 8 30.82 -41.88 -11.17
CA LEU A 8 31.85 -40.89 -10.86
C LEU A 8 31.55 -40.31 -9.48
N SER A 9 31.53 -41.19 -8.47
CA SER A 9 31.90 -40.81 -7.11
C SER A 9 33.43 -40.72 -7.08
N ARG A 10 33.98 -39.52 -7.32
CA ARG A 10 35.34 -39.18 -6.93
C ARG A 10 35.30 -37.97 -6.02
N HIS A 11 35.93 -38.15 -4.88
CA HIS A 11 36.05 -37.23 -3.77
C HIS A 11 36.37 -35.79 -4.19
N HIS A 12 35.54 -34.84 -3.75
CA HIS A 12 35.95 -33.45 -3.56
C HIS A 12 35.53 -33.03 -2.13
N PRO A 13 36.47 -32.76 -1.21
CA PRO A 13 36.14 -32.43 0.18
C PRO A 13 35.69 -30.97 0.39
N PHE A 14 35.19 -30.29 -0.65
CA PHE A 14 34.94 -28.84 -0.62
C PHE A 14 33.45 -28.42 -0.53
N VAL A 15 32.52 -29.36 -0.57
CA VAL A 15 31.07 -29.05 -0.69
C VAL A 15 30.30 -29.26 0.63
N ARG A 16 30.98 -29.60 1.74
CA ARG A 16 30.33 -29.87 3.04
C ARG A 16 30.45 -28.78 4.10
N SER A 17 31.07 -27.63 3.80
CA SER A 17 31.29 -26.55 4.79
C SER A 17 30.62 -25.21 4.48
N LEU A 18 29.73 -25.13 3.47
CA LEU A 18 29.05 -23.90 3.08
C LEU A 18 27.52 -24.04 3.14
N VAL A 19 27.01 -24.61 4.23
CA VAL A 19 25.59 -24.49 4.58
C VAL A 19 25.50 -23.52 5.76
N PRO A 20 25.25 -22.22 5.53
CA PRO A 20 24.69 -21.38 6.57
C PRO A 20 23.22 -21.79 6.76
N SER A 21 22.88 -22.16 8.00
CA SER A 21 21.51 -22.24 8.50
C SER A 21 20.65 -21.06 8.02
N PRO A 22 19.34 -21.25 7.75
CA PRO A 22 18.51 -20.21 7.15
C PRO A 22 18.47 -18.94 8.01
N ALA A 23 18.80 -17.82 7.38
CA ALA A 23 18.31 -16.47 7.69
C ALA A 23 18.32 -16.02 9.16
N ARG A 24 19.40 -16.28 9.90
CA ARG A 24 19.66 -15.59 11.19
C ARG A 24 21.08 -15.05 11.36
N GLY A 25 22.07 -15.56 10.61
CA GLY A 25 23.48 -15.18 10.80
C GLY A 25 23.88 -13.88 10.08
N TYR A 26 23.34 -13.63 8.88
CA TYR A 26 23.74 -12.48 8.06
C TYR A 26 23.11 -11.16 8.53
N ASP A 27 21.97 -11.22 9.22
CA ASP A 27 21.29 -10.05 9.83
C ASP A 27 22.02 -9.46 11.04
N ALA A 28 22.95 -10.21 11.65
CA ALA A 28 23.65 -9.79 12.86
C ALA A 28 24.91 -8.94 12.58
N ALA A 29 25.56 -9.12 11.42
CA ALA A 29 26.87 -8.53 11.14
C ALA A 29 26.81 -7.09 10.58
N VAL A 30 25.67 -6.65 10.02
CA VAL A 30 25.52 -5.31 9.40
C VAL A 30 24.68 -4.34 10.24
N ARG A 31 24.18 -4.76 11.41
CA ARG A 31 23.52 -3.86 12.37
C ARG A 31 24.52 -3.35 13.41
N GLN A 32 25.40 -2.45 12.99
CA GLN A 32 25.79 -1.40 13.92
C GLN A 32 24.53 -0.56 14.14
N GLN A 33 23.74 -0.91 15.16
CA GLN A 33 22.59 -0.12 15.55
C GLN A 33 23.13 1.23 16.01
N ASP A 34 22.77 2.27 15.26
CA ASP A 34 23.09 3.63 15.65
C ASP A 34 22.57 3.87 17.07
N THR A 35 23.37 4.51 17.92
CA THR A 35 22.97 4.88 19.29
C THR A 35 21.61 5.59 19.29
N PHE A 36 21.32 6.38 18.27
CA PHE A 36 20.02 7.01 18.08
C PHE A 36 18.88 5.99 17.89
N ASP A 37 19.07 4.97 17.07
CA ASP A 37 18.06 3.92 16.85
C ASP A 37 17.76 3.14 18.13
N VAL A 38 18.79 2.88 18.94
CA VAL A 38 18.64 2.23 20.26
C VAL A 38 17.86 3.13 21.21
N ILE A 39 18.17 4.42 21.26
CA ILE A 39 17.45 5.40 22.09
C ILE A 39 15.99 5.49 21.65
N CYS A 40 15.71 5.59 20.34
CA CYS A 40 14.35 5.66 19.82
C CYS A 40 13.56 4.38 20.05
N SER A 41 14.19 3.20 19.92
CA SER A 41 13.56 1.92 20.24
C SER A 41 13.21 1.83 21.73
N THR A 42 14.14 2.25 22.61
CA THR A 42 13.92 2.28 24.06
C THR A 42 12.84 3.27 24.46
N ALA A 43 12.87 4.49 23.92
CA ALA A 43 11.85 5.51 24.13
C ALA A 43 10.47 5.01 23.66
N ALA A 44 10.40 4.25 22.56
CA ALA A 44 9.17 3.65 22.10
C ALA A 44 8.60 2.61 23.07
N VAL A 45 9.44 1.78 23.69
CA VAL A 45 8.98 0.81 24.70
C VAL A 45 8.44 1.52 25.94
N VAL A 46 9.12 2.57 26.41
CA VAL A 46 8.70 3.34 27.59
C VAL A 46 7.39 4.09 27.30
N ALA A 47 7.30 4.73 26.14
CA ALA A 47 6.09 5.42 25.71
C ALA A 47 4.92 4.43 25.66
N ASP A 48 5.05 3.31 24.94
CA ASP A 48 3.98 2.31 24.83
C ASP A 48 3.53 1.80 26.20
N ALA A 49 4.47 1.60 27.13
CA ALA A 49 4.16 1.17 28.48
C ALA A 49 3.27 2.20 29.21
N LEU A 50 3.61 3.49 29.08
CA LEU A 50 2.83 4.58 29.64
C LEU A 50 1.47 4.72 28.95
N ALA A 51 1.41 4.67 27.62
CA ALA A 51 0.16 4.81 26.87
C ALA A 51 -0.83 3.69 27.17
N VAL A 52 -0.36 2.44 27.26
CA VAL A 52 -1.21 1.30 27.63
C VAL A 52 -1.69 1.43 29.08
N PHE A 53 -0.78 1.72 30.01
CA PHE A 53 -1.11 1.82 31.43
C PHE A 53 -2.09 2.97 31.69
N VAL A 54 -1.78 4.17 31.20
CA VAL A 54 -2.63 5.37 31.33
C VAL A 54 -3.93 5.19 30.56
N GLY A 55 -3.91 4.58 29.38
CA GLY A 55 -5.11 4.32 28.59
C GLY A 55 -6.10 3.43 29.33
N PHE A 56 -5.60 2.36 29.95
CA PHE A 56 -6.43 1.48 30.77
C PHE A 56 -7.00 2.22 31.99
N LEU A 57 -6.18 2.98 32.73
CA LEU A 57 -6.65 3.77 33.87
C LEU A 57 -7.65 4.85 33.47
N LEU A 58 -7.48 5.46 32.30
CA LEU A 58 -8.43 6.42 31.74
C LEU A 58 -9.78 5.75 31.44
N ALA A 59 -9.79 4.52 30.90
CA ALA A 59 -11.02 3.76 30.71
C ALA A 59 -11.73 3.45 32.04
N VAL A 60 -10.99 3.14 33.10
CA VAL A 60 -11.51 2.95 34.45
C VAL A 60 -12.11 4.26 35.00
N ALA A 61 -11.39 5.37 34.88
CA ALA A 61 -11.87 6.68 35.33
C ALA A 61 -13.13 7.12 34.57
N ILE A 62 -13.18 6.92 33.25
CA ILE A 62 -14.38 7.17 32.44
C ILE A 62 -15.56 6.33 32.95
N ARG A 63 -15.33 5.04 33.25
CA ARG A 63 -16.39 4.15 33.71
C ARG A 63 -16.94 4.49 35.10
N PHE A 64 -16.06 4.82 36.06
CA PHE A 64 -16.43 4.89 37.48
C PHE A 64 -16.44 6.30 38.06
N ASP A 65 -15.62 7.23 37.57
CA ASP A 65 -15.44 8.55 38.20
C ASP A 65 -16.19 9.68 37.45
N THR A 66 -16.38 9.58 36.13
CA THR A 66 -17.00 10.69 35.34
C THR A 66 -18.51 10.81 35.46
N GLY A 67 -19.20 9.75 35.89
CA GLY A 67 -20.67 9.69 35.91
C GLY A 67 -21.33 9.62 34.52
N TRP A 68 -20.57 9.55 33.43
CA TRP A 68 -21.12 9.49 32.06
C TRP A 68 -21.84 8.18 31.76
N ILE A 69 -21.45 7.09 32.44
CA ILE A 69 -22.03 5.76 32.26
C ILE A 69 -22.67 5.31 33.58
N PRO A 70 -23.99 5.12 33.65
CA PRO A 70 -24.65 4.73 34.88
C PRO A 70 -24.18 3.35 35.38
N LEU A 71 -23.96 3.25 36.69
CA LEU A 71 -23.64 1.99 37.38
C LEU A 71 -24.96 1.30 37.76
N PHE A 72 -25.46 0.44 36.87
CA PHE A 72 -26.60 -0.42 37.21
C PHE A 72 -26.07 -1.70 37.85
N HIS A 73 -26.40 -1.92 39.14
CA HIS A 73 -26.12 -3.14 39.90
C HIS A 73 -24.63 -3.50 40.15
N GLU A 74 -23.67 -2.68 39.73
CA GLU A 74 -22.23 -2.89 40.00
C GLU A 74 -21.79 -2.02 41.19
N GLN A 75 -21.35 -2.63 42.29
CA GLN A 75 -20.54 -1.91 43.29
C GLN A 75 -19.16 -1.62 42.67
N PRO A 76 -18.58 -0.43 42.88
CA PRO A 76 -17.24 -0.14 42.37
C PRO A 76 -16.24 -1.10 43.02
N PRO A 77 -15.50 -1.91 42.24
CA PRO A 77 -14.54 -2.84 42.79
C PRO A 77 -13.30 -2.10 43.30
N SER A 78 -12.40 -2.82 44.00
CA SER A 78 -11.19 -2.21 44.54
C SER A 78 -10.32 -1.59 43.43
N ARG A 79 -9.86 -0.35 43.67
CA ARG A 79 -8.97 0.35 42.73
C ARG A 79 -7.66 -0.41 42.51
N ASP A 80 -7.21 -1.15 43.52
CA ASP A 80 -5.99 -1.96 43.46
C ASP A 80 -6.08 -3.09 42.43
N LEU A 81 -7.25 -3.73 42.28
CA LEU A 81 -7.46 -4.78 41.27
C LEU A 81 -7.24 -4.23 39.85
N TYR A 82 -7.78 -3.05 39.55
CA TYR A 82 -7.57 -2.41 38.25
C TYR A 82 -6.14 -1.90 38.07
N LEU A 83 -5.46 -1.48 39.13
CA LEU A 83 -4.07 -1.06 39.06
C LEU A 83 -3.14 -2.25 38.74
N TYR A 84 -3.34 -3.39 39.41
CA TYR A 84 -2.61 -4.62 39.09
C TYR A 84 -2.98 -5.14 37.69
N GLY A 85 -4.26 -5.09 37.33
CA GLY A 85 -4.73 -5.41 35.97
C GLY A 85 -4.06 -4.55 34.90
N ALA A 86 -3.90 -3.24 35.15
CA ALA A 86 -3.19 -2.34 34.26
C ALA A 86 -1.72 -2.75 34.11
N GLY A 87 -1.03 -3.08 35.21
CA GLY A 87 0.37 -3.53 35.17
C GLY A 87 0.55 -4.83 34.37
N VAL A 88 -0.28 -5.85 34.63
CA VAL A 88 -0.25 -7.12 33.88
C VAL A 88 -0.61 -6.89 32.41
N GLY A 89 -1.62 -6.07 32.14
CA GLY A 89 -2.01 -5.66 30.80
C GLY A 89 -0.89 -4.98 30.04
N THR A 90 -0.17 -4.04 30.66
CA THR A 90 0.98 -3.37 30.04
C THR A 90 2.08 -4.36 29.64
N ILE A 91 2.46 -5.29 30.51
CA ILE A 91 3.48 -6.31 30.19
C ILE A 91 3.04 -7.16 28.99
N LEU A 92 1.77 -7.58 28.99
CA LEU A 92 1.19 -8.35 27.90
C LEU A 92 1.23 -7.60 26.56
N PHE A 93 0.83 -6.32 26.56
CA PHE A 93 0.85 -5.47 25.38
C PHE A 93 2.26 -5.25 24.85
N LEU A 94 3.25 -4.99 25.72
CA LEU A 94 4.65 -4.86 25.32
C LEU A 94 5.18 -6.13 24.65
N PHE A 95 4.79 -7.31 25.15
CA PHE A 95 5.13 -8.58 24.52
C PHE A 95 4.52 -8.72 23.13
N ILE A 96 3.24 -8.35 22.96
CA ILE A 96 2.55 -8.36 21.65
C ILE A 96 3.19 -7.36 20.68
N PHE A 97 3.51 -6.15 21.15
CA PHE A 97 4.13 -5.13 20.31
C PHE A 97 5.53 -5.55 19.87
N ARG A 98 6.28 -6.25 20.73
CA ARG A 98 7.56 -6.86 20.40
C ARG A 98 7.42 -7.98 19.38
N SER A 99 6.46 -8.89 19.55
CA SER A 99 6.27 -10.04 18.64
C SER A 99 5.82 -9.60 17.24
N LEU A 100 5.11 -8.47 17.15
CA LEU A 100 4.71 -7.84 15.89
C LEU A 100 5.80 -6.94 15.27
N GLY A 101 6.99 -6.86 15.88
CA GLY A 101 8.12 -6.10 15.34
C GLY A 101 7.93 -4.57 15.36
N LEU A 102 7.09 -4.02 16.24
CA LEU A 102 6.81 -2.57 16.30
C LEU A 102 8.00 -1.74 16.82
N TYR A 103 9.00 -2.40 17.40
CA TYR A 103 10.23 -1.79 17.91
C TYR A 103 11.41 -1.86 16.95
N VAL A 104 11.22 -2.41 15.75
CA VAL A 104 12.27 -2.42 14.72
C VAL A 104 12.52 -0.99 14.22
N ARG A 105 13.81 -0.62 14.13
CA ARG A 105 14.32 0.67 13.69
C ARG A 105 15.46 0.48 12.67
N PRO A 106 15.67 1.43 11.74
CA PRO A 106 14.91 2.66 11.52
C PRO A 106 13.52 2.40 10.93
N GLN A 107 12.57 3.31 11.17
CA GLN A 107 11.23 3.20 10.58
C GLN A 107 11.25 3.65 9.12
N THR A 108 10.94 2.76 8.20
CA THR A 108 10.71 3.07 6.78
C THR A 108 9.22 3.23 6.49
N GLY A 109 8.89 3.94 5.40
CA GLY A 109 7.52 4.15 4.94
C GLY A 109 6.74 5.23 5.70
N SER A 110 5.46 5.37 5.35
CA SER A 110 4.58 6.41 5.90
C SER A 110 4.01 6.02 7.26
N PHE A 111 3.54 7.01 8.03
CA PHE A 111 2.84 6.73 9.29
C PHE A 111 1.53 5.95 9.07
N SER A 112 0.82 6.22 7.96
CA SER A 112 -0.41 5.51 7.59
C SER A 112 -0.22 4.00 7.45
N ASP A 113 0.98 3.54 7.03
CA ASP A 113 1.29 2.11 6.89
C ASP A 113 1.42 1.38 8.24
N LYS A 114 1.45 2.12 9.34
CA LYS A 114 1.61 1.59 10.71
C LYS A 114 0.25 1.43 11.41
N ILE A 115 -0.74 2.24 11.05
CA ILE A 115 -2.07 2.25 11.69
C ILE A 115 -2.72 0.85 11.70
N PRO A 116 -2.79 0.09 10.59
CA PRO A 116 -3.45 -1.23 10.60
C PRO A 116 -2.71 -2.27 11.46
N ARG A 117 -1.39 -2.11 11.65
CA ARG A 117 -0.61 -2.98 12.56
C ARG A 117 -0.93 -2.65 14.01
N LEU A 118 -0.99 -1.37 14.37
CA LEU A 118 -1.34 -0.91 15.71
C LEU A 118 -2.77 -1.30 16.11
N VAL A 119 -3.75 -1.10 15.22
CA VAL A 119 -5.15 -1.51 15.48
C VAL A 119 -5.25 -3.00 15.76
N ARG A 120 -4.59 -3.85 14.93
CA ARG A 120 -4.57 -5.30 15.14
C ARG A 120 -3.86 -5.68 16.44
N ALA A 121 -2.75 -5.03 16.76
CA ALA A 121 -1.99 -5.27 17.98
C ALA A 121 -2.82 -4.95 19.23
N THR A 122 -3.49 -3.79 19.25
CA THR A 122 -4.40 -3.41 20.35
C THR A 122 -5.58 -4.36 20.45
N GLY A 123 -6.15 -4.80 19.32
CA GLY A 123 -7.20 -5.81 19.29
C GLY A 123 -6.78 -7.14 19.93
N TRP A 124 -5.61 -7.66 19.54
CA TRP A 124 -5.04 -8.87 20.15
C TRP A 124 -4.73 -8.67 21.64
N GLY A 125 -4.22 -7.50 22.02
CA GLY A 125 -3.95 -7.15 23.41
C GLY A 125 -5.19 -7.18 24.29
N ILE A 126 -6.28 -6.53 23.86
CA ILE A 126 -7.56 -6.54 24.57
C ILE A 126 -8.15 -7.95 24.62
N LEU A 127 -8.12 -8.70 23.51
CA LEU A 127 -8.63 -10.07 23.46
C LEU A 127 -7.90 -10.98 24.46
N LEU A 128 -6.56 -10.93 24.46
CA LEU A 128 -5.74 -11.78 25.32
C LEU A 128 -5.82 -11.36 26.79
N ALA A 129 -5.87 -10.05 27.08
CA ALA A 129 -6.10 -9.54 28.43
C ALA A 129 -7.46 -9.98 28.98
N THR A 130 -8.50 -9.96 28.14
CA THR A 130 -9.84 -10.42 28.51
C THR A 130 -9.87 -11.94 28.75
N ALA A 131 -9.22 -12.71 27.88
CA ALA A 131 -9.08 -14.15 28.05
C ALA A 131 -8.34 -14.51 29.35
N LEU A 132 -7.27 -13.77 29.67
CA LEU A 132 -6.51 -13.95 30.91
C LEU A 132 -7.34 -13.58 32.15
N ALA A 133 -8.03 -12.44 32.13
CA ALA A 133 -8.94 -12.03 33.20
C ALA A 133 -10.04 -13.08 33.46
N PHE A 134 -10.60 -13.66 32.39
CA PHE A 134 -11.58 -14.73 32.48
C PHE A 134 -10.98 -16.03 33.06
N ALA A 135 -9.76 -16.39 32.65
CA ALA A 135 -9.06 -17.58 33.14
C ALA A 135 -8.71 -17.49 34.63
N ILE A 136 -8.32 -16.31 35.11
CA ILE A 136 -7.99 -16.05 36.52
C ILE A 136 -9.25 -16.05 37.40
N ARG A 137 -10.44 -15.88 36.81
CA ARG A 137 -11.74 -15.85 37.52
C ARG A 137 -11.73 -14.87 38.70
N THR A 138 -11.40 -13.61 38.43
CA THR A 138 -11.41 -12.57 39.46
C THR A 138 -12.81 -12.39 40.05
N ASP A 139 -12.88 -12.23 41.38
CA ASP A 139 -14.10 -11.87 42.10
C ASP A 139 -13.87 -10.53 42.81
N PRO A 140 -14.56 -9.43 42.42
CA PRO A 140 -15.54 -9.34 41.34
C PRO A 140 -14.92 -9.44 39.93
N PRO A 141 -15.71 -9.79 38.89
CA PRO A 141 -15.23 -9.84 37.52
C PRO A 141 -14.92 -8.44 36.99
N PHE A 142 -13.92 -8.35 36.09
CA PHE A 142 -13.63 -7.10 35.37
C PHE A 142 -14.85 -6.60 34.58
N SER A 143 -15.12 -5.30 34.65
CA SER A 143 -16.24 -4.69 33.94
C SER A 143 -16.04 -4.75 32.43
N ARG A 144 -17.01 -5.33 31.71
CA ARG A 144 -17.00 -5.46 30.24
C ARG A 144 -16.99 -4.09 29.55
N VAL A 145 -17.57 -3.08 30.18
CA VAL A 145 -17.55 -1.69 29.69
C VAL A 145 -16.14 -1.13 29.76
N VAL A 146 -15.40 -1.39 30.83
CA VAL A 146 -13.98 -1.00 30.94
C VAL A 146 -13.17 -1.68 29.84
N THR A 147 -13.39 -2.95 29.56
CA THR A 147 -12.72 -3.66 28.44
C THR A 147 -12.97 -2.97 27.10
N GLY A 148 -14.23 -2.61 26.80
CA GLY A 148 -14.59 -1.90 25.58
C GLY A 148 -13.98 -0.50 25.49
N LEU A 149 -14.04 0.27 26.56
CA LEU A 149 -13.42 1.61 26.64
C LEU A 149 -11.90 1.56 26.56
N SER A 150 -11.28 0.52 27.14
CA SER A 150 -9.83 0.30 27.11
C SER A 150 -9.33 0.16 25.68
N PHE A 151 -10.08 -0.52 24.79
CA PHE A 151 -9.71 -0.61 23.37
C PHE A 151 -9.54 0.78 22.75
N PHE A 152 -10.52 1.68 22.90
CA PHE A 152 -10.49 3.00 22.27
C PHE A 152 -9.47 3.94 22.91
N THR A 153 -9.39 3.97 24.24
CA THR A 153 -8.46 4.83 24.97
C THR A 153 -7.01 4.42 24.75
N ILE A 154 -6.68 3.12 24.84
CA ILE A 154 -5.35 2.61 24.52
C ILE A 154 -5.02 2.85 23.05
N LEU A 155 -5.93 2.55 22.12
CA LEU A 155 -5.70 2.79 20.69
C LEU A 155 -5.40 4.28 20.41
N LEU A 156 -6.15 5.20 21.01
CA LEU A 156 -5.95 6.63 20.83
C LEU A 156 -4.57 7.08 21.35
N LEU A 157 -4.20 6.68 22.58
CA LEU A 157 -2.91 7.06 23.16
C LEU A 157 -1.73 6.43 22.41
N VAL A 158 -1.85 5.16 22.01
CA VAL A 158 -0.82 4.47 21.21
C VAL A 158 -0.70 5.11 19.82
N LEU A 159 -1.78 5.52 19.18
CA LEU A 159 -1.69 6.25 17.90
C LEU A 159 -1.03 7.63 18.09
N LEU A 160 -1.39 8.35 19.15
CA LEU A 160 -0.86 9.68 19.44
C LEU A 160 0.64 9.64 19.75
N GLU A 161 1.07 8.75 20.64
CA GLU A 161 2.49 8.62 20.98
C GLU A 161 3.30 8.16 19.78
N ARG A 162 2.76 7.25 18.94
CA ARG A 162 3.48 6.73 17.78
C ARG A 162 3.63 7.80 16.72
N TRP A 163 2.62 8.66 16.58
CA TRP A 163 2.71 9.84 15.73
C TRP A 163 3.78 10.81 16.26
N LEU A 164 3.81 11.06 17.58
CA LEU A 164 4.81 11.93 18.20
C LEU A 164 6.23 11.38 18.04
N LEU A 165 6.45 10.10 18.36
CA LEU A 165 7.73 9.42 18.18
C LEU A 165 8.17 9.46 16.72
N PHE A 166 7.26 9.20 15.77
CA PHE A 166 7.58 9.31 14.35
C PHE A 166 8.00 10.73 13.97
N ARG A 167 7.35 11.76 14.49
CA ARG A 167 7.73 13.16 14.26
C ARG A 167 9.09 13.51 14.86
N VAL A 168 9.36 13.05 16.09
CA VAL A 168 10.64 13.27 16.78
C VAL A 168 11.77 12.53 16.05
N GLU A 169 11.57 11.26 15.69
CA GLU A 169 12.53 10.47 14.90
C GLU A 169 12.79 11.13 13.54
N TRP A 170 11.74 11.55 12.84
CA TRP A 170 11.87 12.20 11.54
C TRP A 170 12.63 13.54 11.62
N ASN A 171 12.29 14.40 12.59
CA ASN A 171 12.99 15.67 12.78
C ASN A 171 14.42 15.47 13.28
N GLY A 172 14.62 14.55 14.23
CA GLY A 172 15.94 14.21 14.75
C GLY A 172 16.85 13.70 13.63
N ALA A 173 16.36 12.77 12.81
CA ALA A 173 17.13 12.25 11.68
C ALA A 173 17.48 13.29 10.60
N ARG A 174 16.78 14.44 10.55
CA ARG A 174 17.14 15.58 9.69
C ARG A 174 18.21 16.50 10.28
N HIS A 175 18.42 16.47 11.59
CA HIS A 175 19.31 17.40 12.30
C HIS A 175 20.53 16.71 12.92
N LEU A 176 20.48 15.41 13.18
CA LEU A 176 21.63 14.61 13.57
C LEU A 176 22.55 14.38 12.38
N ALA A 177 23.85 14.23 12.67
CA ALA A 177 24.86 13.91 11.67
C ALA A 177 24.49 12.63 10.91
N GLU A 178 24.81 12.59 9.63
CA GLU A 178 24.58 11.43 8.77
C GLU A 178 25.43 10.26 9.29
N ALA A 179 24.81 9.10 9.47
CA ALA A 179 25.41 7.95 10.13
C ALA A 179 26.03 6.94 9.16
N LYS A 180 25.53 6.92 7.91
CA LYS A 180 25.95 5.94 6.90
C LYS A 180 26.41 6.63 5.63
N ARG A 181 27.65 6.39 5.26
CA ARG A 181 28.28 6.85 4.02
C ARG A 181 28.05 5.81 2.94
N VAL A 182 27.26 6.18 1.95
CA VAL A 182 26.85 5.31 0.85
C VAL A 182 27.64 5.65 -0.40
N VAL A 183 28.30 4.64 -0.97
CA VAL A 183 28.87 4.75 -2.31
C VAL A 183 27.93 4.08 -3.31
N VAL A 184 27.58 4.81 -4.36
CA VAL A 184 26.75 4.30 -5.44
C VAL A 184 27.62 3.91 -6.61
N VAL A 185 27.55 2.65 -7.03
CA VAL A 185 28.21 2.16 -8.23
C VAL A 185 27.28 2.34 -9.42
N GLY A 186 27.69 3.18 -10.37
CA GLY A 186 26.91 3.59 -11.53
C GLY A 186 26.57 5.08 -11.53
N THR A 187 26.50 5.68 -12.72
CA THR A 187 26.16 7.10 -12.92
C THR A 187 24.95 7.28 -13.85
N ASN A 188 24.00 6.35 -13.82
CA ASN A 188 22.79 6.36 -14.65
C ASN A 188 21.61 7.10 -13.96
N ARG A 189 20.46 7.20 -14.64
CA ARG A 189 19.22 7.79 -14.08
C ARG A 189 18.79 7.12 -12.78
N LEU A 190 18.98 5.82 -12.66
CA LEU A 190 18.63 5.06 -11.47
C LEU A 190 19.50 5.47 -10.27
N ALA A 191 20.80 5.67 -10.48
CA ALA A 191 21.72 6.18 -9.46
C ALA A 191 21.31 7.59 -8.98
N ALA A 192 20.90 8.47 -9.90
CA ALA A 192 20.36 9.78 -9.54
C ALA A 192 19.06 9.68 -8.73
N HIS A 193 18.14 8.80 -9.16
CA HIS A 193 16.89 8.55 -8.45
C HIS A 193 17.12 7.95 -7.06
N LEU A 194 18.08 7.04 -6.91
CA LEU A 194 18.47 6.45 -5.64
C LEU A 194 18.97 7.52 -4.66
N LYS A 195 19.79 8.46 -5.11
CA LYS A 195 20.24 9.58 -4.27
C LYS A 195 19.07 10.41 -3.77
N GLU A 196 18.13 10.76 -4.65
CA GLU A 196 16.96 11.54 -4.27
C GLU A 196 16.04 10.76 -3.32
N ALA A 197 15.85 9.45 -3.54
CA ALA A 197 15.10 8.59 -2.65
C ALA A 197 15.73 8.48 -1.24
N LEU A 198 17.07 8.38 -1.16
CA LEU A 198 17.80 8.40 0.11
C LEU A 198 17.63 9.75 0.83
N LYS A 199 17.73 10.86 0.09
CA LYS A 199 17.52 12.22 0.63
C LYS A 199 16.08 12.43 1.14
N GLN A 200 15.09 11.85 0.45
CA GLN A 200 13.68 11.88 0.86
C GLN A 200 13.35 10.95 2.03
N THR A 201 14.30 10.12 2.46
CA THR A 201 14.14 9.20 3.59
C THR A 201 15.15 9.52 4.70
N PRO A 202 15.02 10.65 5.43
CA PRO A 202 15.98 11.06 6.46
C PRO A 202 16.18 10.01 7.56
N THR A 203 15.17 9.20 7.85
CA THR A 203 15.23 8.15 8.88
C THR A 203 16.30 7.09 8.63
N LEU A 204 16.78 6.92 7.39
CA LEU A 204 17.91 6.05 7.08
C LEU A 204 19.26 6.65 7.48
N ARG A 205 19.31 7.96 7.73
CA ARG A 205 20.52 8.74 8.05
C ARG A 205 21.71 8.39 7.14
N ALA A 206 21.38 8.16 5.87
CA ALA A 206 22.30 7.72 4.84
C ALA A 206 22.52 8.85 3.84
N HIS A 207 23.77 9.07 3.46
CA HIS A 207 24.13 10.07 2.47
C HIS A 207 25.06 9.47 1.43
N VAL A 208 24.88 9.92 0.18
CA VAL A 208 25.73 9.47 -0.91
C VAL A 208 27.02 10.27 -0.90
N THR A 209 28.13 9.63 -0.51
CA THR A 209 29.46 10.25 -0.48
C THR A 209 30.12 10.27 -1.85
N ALA A 210 29.88 9.23 -2.65
CA ALA A 210 30.51 9.08 -3.95
C ALA A 210 29.63 8.31 -4.95
N PHE A 211 29.78 8.67 -6.21
CA PHE A 211 29.41 7.84 -7.36
C PHE A 211 30.67 7.31 -8.03
N LEU A 212 30.66 6.01 -8.35
CA LEU A 212 31.72 5.37 -9.12
C LEU A 212 31.25 5.09 -10.54
N ARG A 213 32.08 5.46 -11.52
CA ARG A 213 31.78 5.22 -12.92
C ARG A 213 32.02 3.77 -13.28
N THR A 214 31.01 3.20 -13.91
CA THR A 214 31.05 1.95 -14.64
C THR A 214 31.33 2.29 -16.11
N ASN A 215 32.25 1.55 -16.73
CA ASN A 215 32.67 1.84 -18.10
C ASN A 215 31.47 1.73 -19.06
N GLY A 216 31.27 2.72 -19.94
CA GLY A 216 30.39 2.57 -21.11
C GLY A 216 29.39 3.69 -21.40
N SER A 217 29.10 4.60 -20.47
CA SER A 217 28.15 5.70 -20.73
C SER A 217 28.52 7.02 -20.02
N PRO A 218 28.20 8.18 -20.61
CA PRO A 218 28.36 9.45 -19.92
C PRO A 218 27.45 9.50 -18.67
N PRO A 219 27.87 10.19 -17.60
CA PRO A 219 27.03 10.39 -16.43
C PRO A 219 25.71 11.06 -16.79
N ASP A 220 24.61 10.62 -16.18
CA ASP A 220 23.33 11.30 -16.32
C ASP A 220 23.44 12.74 -15.73
N PRO A 221 22.86 13.77 -16.39
CA PRO A 221 22.93 15.15 -15.91
C PRO A 221 22.37 15.36 -14.49
N ALA A 222 21.50 14.47 -14.00
CA ALA A 222 20.95 14.54 -12.65
C ALA A 222 21.94 14.08 -11.56
N VAL A 223 23.06 13.44 -11.93
CA VAL A 223 24.14 13.07 -11.00
C VAL A 223 25.10 14.25 -10.85
N PRO A 224 25.32 14.78 -9.63
CA PRO A 224 26.23 15.91 -9.45
C PRO A 224 27.67 15.54 -9.80
N PRO A 225 28.34 16.31 -10.68
CA PRO A 225 29.71 16.02 -11.11
C PRO A 225 30.70 15.97 -9.94
N GLU A 226 30.47 16.80 -8.92
CA GLU A 226 31.30 16.92 -7.72
C GLU A 226 31.32 15.68 -6.82
N LEU A 227 30.35 14.78 -6.95
CA LEU A 227 30.27 13.53 -6.19
C LEU A 227 30.83 12.34 -6.96
N ILE A 228 31.21 12.50 -8.23
CA ILE A 228 31.82 11.42 -9.02
C ILE A 228 33.28 11.29 -8.58
N ARG A 229 33.63 10.19 -7.90
CA ARG A 229 34.95 9.97 -7.26
C ARG A 229 35.75 8.87 -7.95
N GLY A 230 35.69 8.82 -9.28
CA GLY A 230 36.51 7.92 -10.09
C GLY A 230 35.76 6.69 -10.62
N THR A 231 36.46 5.56 -10.70
CA THR A 231 35.98 4.30 -11.30
C THR A 231 35.80 3.21 -10.24
N LEU A 232 35.42 2.01 -10.67
CA LEU A 232 35.27 0.84 -9.79
C LEU A 232 36.54 0.51 -8.99
N ASP A 233 37.72 0.75 -9.57
CA ASP A 233 39.00 0.39 -8.95
C ASP A 233 39.31 1.28 -7.72
N ASP A 234 38.73 2.48 -7.67
CA ASP A 234 38.89 3.41 -6.55
C ASP A 234 38.08 2.99 -5.30
N LEU A 235 37.14 2.02 -5.44
CA LEU A 235 36.29 1.56 -4.34
C LEU A 235 37.11 1.00 -3.18
N ALA A 236 38.14 0.20 -3.48
CA ALA A 236 38.98 -0.41 -2.45
C ALA A 236 39.65 0.66 -1.59
N GLY A 237 40.20 1.71 -2.21
CA GLY A 237 40.82 2.82 -1.50
C GLY A 237 39.84 3.63 -0.66
N LEU A 238 38.58 3.80 -1.13
CA LEU A 238 37.54 4.47 -0.35
C LEU A 238 37.13 3.65 0.89
N ILE A 239 37.02 2.34 0.74
CA ILE A 239 36.71 1.41 1.84
C ILE A 239 37.85 1.41 2.87
N GLU A 240 39.11 1.34 2.43
CA GLU A 240 40.28 1.31 3.32
C GLU A 240 40.49 2.62 4.11
N ARG A 241 40.19 3.77 3.50
CA ARG A 241 40.15 5.07 4.20
C ARG A 241 38.99 5.17 5.19
N GLY A 242 38.14 4.15 5.23
CA GLY A 242 36.96 4.11 6.06
C GLY A 242 36.01 5.22 5.70
N GLU A 243 35.84 5.57 4.42
CA GLU A 243 34.92 6.58 3.90
C GLU A 243 33.57 5.98 3.45
N VAL A 244 33.42 4.65 3.58
CA VAL A 244 32.30 3.87 3.04
C VAL A 244 31.77 2.93 4.10
N ASP A 245 30.48 3.02 4.41
CA ASP A 245 29.79 2.10 5.30
C ASP A 245 28.85 1.17 4.51
N GLN A 246 28.44 1.59 3.30
CA GLN A 246 27.55 0.83 2.43
C GLN A 246 27.84 1.09 0.95
N VAL A 247 27.80 0.03 0.14
CA VAL A 247 27.91 0.08 -1.32
C VAL A 247 26.56 -0.31 -1.93
N ILE A 248 26.04 0.51 -2.84
CA ILE A 248 24.83 0.21 -3.60
C ILE A 248 25.16 0.18 -5.10
N CYS A 249 25.05 -1.00 -5.71
CA CYS A 249 25.22 -1.19 -7.15
C CYS A 249 23.92 -0.88 -7.89
N ALA A 250 23.91 0.25 -8.61
CA ALA A 250 22.79 0.75 -9.39
C ALA A 250 23.00 0.62 -10.91
N ASP A 251 24.07 -0.05 -11.33
CA ASP A 251 24.32 -0.36 -12.74
C ASP A 251 24.21 -1.86 -13.02
N PHE A 252 23.33 -2.20 -13.95
CA PHE A 252 23.03 -3.57 -14.39
C PHE A 252 23.89 -4.01 -15.56
N SER A 253 24.58 -3.09 -16.23
CA SER A 253 25.50 -3.40 -17.34
C SER A 253 26.81 -4.01 -16.85
N LEU A 254 27.06 -3.99 -15.53
CA LEU A 254 28.20 -4.61 -14.89
C LEU A 254 28.19 -6.13 -15.11
N PRO A 255 29.25 -6.72 -15.67
CA PRO A 255 29.32 -8.16 -15.82
C PRO A 255 29.38 -8.86 -14.45
N HIS A 256 28.86 -10.09 -14.39
CA HIS A 256 28.63 -10.84 -13.15
C HIS A 256 29.91 -11.10 -12.33
N ASP A 257 31.05 -11.24 -13.00
CA ASP A 257 32.38 -11.38 -12.40
C ASP A 257 32.74 -10.13 -11.57
N LYS A 258 32.54 -8.93 -12.14
CA LYS A 258 32.78 -7.67 -11.47
C LYS A 258 31.81 -7.43 -10.32
N MET A 259 30.53 -7.76 -10.47
CA MET A 259 29.57 -7.67 -9.36
C MET A 259 29.96 -8.59 -8.19
N SER A 260 30.43 -9.80 -8.48
CA SER A 260 30.91 -10.75 -7.47
C SER A 260 32.19 -10.25 -6.78
N GLU A 261 33.10 -9.63 -7.53
CA GLU A 261 34.31 -8.99 -6.99
C GLU A 261 33.96 -7.87 -6.00
N LEU A 262 33.01 -6.99 -6.35
CA LEU A 262 32.56 -5.91 -5.46
C LEU A 262 31.87 -6.44 -4.20
N LEU A 263 31.04 -7.49 -4.33
CA LEU A 263 30.40 -8.15 -3.19
C LEU A 263 31.47 -8.71 -2.23
N LEU A 264 32.42 -9.49 -2.74
CA LEU A 264 33.47 -10.10 -1.94
C LEU A 264 34.39 -9.05 -1.29
N LEU A 265 34.73 -7.98 -2.01
CA LEU A 265 35.46 -6.85 -1.46
C LEU A 265 34.70 -6.22 -0.29
N SER A 266 33.41 -5.95 -0.47
CA SER A 266 32.58 -5.36 0.59
C SER A 266 32.46 -6.28 1.81
N GLU A 267 32.25 -7.58 1.61
CA GLU A 267 32.19 -8.58 2.68
C GLU A 267 33.49 -8.64 3.50
N ARG A 268 34.65 -8.62 2.85
CA ARG A 268 35.96 -8.66 3.52
C ARG A 268 36.19 -7.49 4.47
N HIS A 269 35.64 -6.33 4.14
CA HIS A 269 35.76 -5.10 4.93
C HIS A 269 34.54 -4.83 5.81
N LEU A 270 33.60 -5.78 5.92
CA LEU A 270 32.35 -5.65 6.68
C LEU A 270 31.49 -4.43 6.26
N VAL A 271 31.58 -4.06 4.98
CA VAL A 271 30.79 -3.00 4.35
C VAL A 271 29.52 -3.61 3.77
N GLY A 272 28.36 -3.00 4.04
CA GLY A 272 27.09 -3.52 3.54
C GLY A 272 27.00 -3.39 2.02
N PHE A 273 26.73 -4.48 1.30
CA PHE A 273 26.57 -4.46 -0.17
C PHE A 273 25.11 -4.70 -0.57
N HIS A 274 24.58 -3.86 -1.47
CA HIS A 274 23.24 -4.00 -2.03
C HIS A 274 23.29 -3.83 -3.54
N THR A 275 22.45 -4.57 -4.26
CA THR A 275 22.24 -4.38 -5.71
C THR A 275 20.81 -3.95 -5.94
N VAL A 276 20.64 -2.99 -6.85
CA VAL A 276 19.32 -2.77 -7.42
C VAL A 276 19.07 -3.90 -8.44
N PRO A 277 17.87 -4.47 -8.55
CA PRO A 277 17.56 -5.44 -9.61
C PRO A 277 17.37 -4.75 -10.97
N ASP A 278 17.88 -5.35 -12.05
CA ASP A 278 17.79 -4.84 -13.44
C ASP A 278 16.35 -4.54 -13.88
N MET A 279 15.41 -5.37 -13.41
CA MET A 279 14.01 -5.21 -13.74
C MET A 279 13.33 -4.02 -13.05
N PHE A 280 13.98 -3.24 -12.19
CA PHE A 280 13.33 -2.14 -11.45
C PHE A 280 12.67 -1.09 -12.37
N GLY A 281 13.19 -0.87 -13.59
CA GLY A 281 12.56 0.00 -14.58
C GLY A 281 11.32 -0.60 -15.27
N LEU A 282 11.18 -1.92 -15.22
CA LEU A 282 10.07 -2.70 -15.82
C LEU A 282 9.03 -3.13 -14.77
N LEU A 283 9.45 -3.22 -13.51
CA LEU A 283 8.66 -3.65 -12.37
C LEU A 283 7.95 -2.46 -11.76
N THR A 284 6.64 -2.60 -11.69
CA THR A 284 5.70 -1.59 -11.21
C THR A 284 4.87 -2.14 -10.06
N GLN A 285 4.75 -3.46 -10.01
CA GLN A 285 4.32 -4.21 -8.86
C GLN A 285 5.50 -4.38 -7.89
N ARG A 286 5.19 -4.48 -6.60
CA ARG A 286 6.17 -4.82 -5.57
C ARG A 286 6.78 -6.19 -5.87
N VAL A 287 8.04 -6.37 -5.48
CA VAL A 287 8.78 -7.61 -5.70
C VAL A 287 8.88 -8.32 -4.36
N HIS A 288 8.65 -9.63 -4.34
CA HIS A 288 8.98 -10.47 -3.20
C HIS A 288 10.01 -11.52 -3.59
N ILE A 289 10.71 -11.99 -2.56
CA ILE A 289 11.59 -13.14 -2.67
C ILE A 289 10.78 -14.34 -2.15
N GLU A 290 10.48 -15.29 -3.02
CA GLU A 290 9.88 -16.58 -2.65
C GLU A 290 10.99 -17.64 -2.62
N MET A 291 11.01 -18.50 -1.60
CA MET A 291 11.99 -19.58 -1.53
C MET A 291 11.38 -20.85 -2.13
N LEU A 292 11.96 -21.34 -3.23
CA LEU A 292 11.67 -22.69 -3.73
C LEU A 292 12.77 -23.63 -3.21
N GLY A 293 12.50 -24.24 -2.05
CA GLY A 293 13.53 -24.96 -1.31
C GLY A 293 14.57 -23.98 -0.75
N ASP A 294 15.80 -24.06 -1.25
CA ASP A 294 16.94 -23.19 -0.93
C ASP A 294 17.24 -22.16 -2.02
N ILE A 295 16.43 -22.12 -3.09
CA ILE A 295 16.62 -21.21 -4.22
C ILE A 295 15.72 -19.97 -4.02
N PRO A 296 16.29 -18.76 -3.88
CA PRO A 296 15.51 -17.53 -3.86
C PRO A 296 15.01 -17.21 -5.28
N LEU A 297 13.70 -17.22 -5.47
CA LEU A 297 13.01 -16.78 -6.67
C LEU A 297 12.57 -15.33 -6.49
N LEU A 298 12.87 -14.49 -7.48
CA LEU A 298 12.39 -13.12 -7.54
C LEU A 298 11.01 -13.12 -8.22
N GLY A 299 9.96 -13.01 -7.41
CA GLY A 299 8.57 -13.01 -7.83
C GLY A 299 7.98 -11.60 -7.86
N ILE A 300 6.90 -11.44 -8.61
CA ILE A 300 6.13 -10.20 -8.61
C ILE A 300 4.94 -10.37 -7.64
N ASP A 301 4.73 -9.40 -6.76
CA ASP A 301 3.67 -9.44 -5.76
C ASP A 301 2.29 -9.55 -6.42
N LYS A 302 1.46 -10.39 -5.80
CA LYS A 302 0.03 -10.44 -6.05
C LYS A 302 -0.59 -9.09 -5.73
N TRP A 303 -1.58 -8.69 -6.51
CA TRP A 303 -2.35 -7.50 -6.19
C TRP A 303 -3.19 -7.71 -4.92
N PRO A 304 -3.48 -6.65 -4.15
CA PRO A 304 -4.35 -6.74 -2.99
C PRO A 304 -5.68 -7.44 -3.29
N LEU A 305 -6.27 -7.27 -4.48
CA LEU A 305 -7.53 -7.90 -4.88
C LEU A 305 -7.39 -9.35 -5.37
N ASP A 306 -6.18 -9.90 -5.48
CA ASP A 306 -5.95 -11.32 -5.76
C ASP A 306 -6.11 -12.18 -4.50
N TYR A 307 -5.99 -11.57 -3.32
CA TYR A 307 -6.23 -12.26 -2.06
C TYR A 307 -7.73 -12.51 -1.88
N PHE A 308 -8.09 -13.75 -1.60
CA PHE A 308 -9.49 -14.19 -1.47
C PHE A 308 -10.30 -13.33 -0.49
N TRP A 309 -9.77 -13.09 0.71
CA TRP A 309 -10.47 -12.30 1.75
C TRP A 309 -10.68 -10.85 1.34
N ASN A 310 -9.71 -10.25 0.65
CA ASN A 310 -9.83 -8.89 0.15
C ASN A 310 -10.91 -8.81 -0.94
N ARG A 311 -10.93 -9.77 -1.86
CA ARG A 311 -11.97 -9.88 -2.90
C ARG A 311 -13.36 -10.11 -2.30
N ALA A 312 -13.47 -10.92 -1.25
CA ALA A 312 -14.71 -11.15 -0.53
C ALA A 312 -15.21 -9.86 0.18
N LEU A 313 -14.32 -9.14 0.86
CA LEU A 313 -14.63 -7.85 1.49
C LEU A 313 -15.07 -6.80 0.47
N LYS A 314 -14.33 -6.67 -0.65
CA LYS A 314 -14.70 -5.81 -1.78
C LYS A 314 -16.09 -6.13 -2.30
N ARG A 315 -16.41 -7.43 -2.44
CA ARG A 315 -17.72 -7.86 -2.93
C ARG A 315 -18.85 -7.57 -1.94
N LEU A 316 -18.61 -7.74 -0.64
CA LEU A 316 -19.57 -7.39 0.39
C LEU A 316 -19.89 -5.89 0.38
N GLU A 317 -18.84 -5.05 0.28
CA GLU A 317 -18.98 -3.61 0.11
C GLU A 317 -19.81 -3.27 -1.15
N ASP A 318 -19.50 -3.90 -2.29
CA ASP A 318 -20.23 -3.68 -3.54
C ASP A 318 -21.72 -4.03 -3.42
N ILE A 319 -22.05 -5.16 -2.79
CA ILE A 319 -23.45 -5.57 -2.59
C ILE A 319 -24.15 -4.59 -1.65
N ALA A 320 -23.56 -4.28 -0.50
CA ALA A 320 -24.16 -3.38 0.48
C ALA A 320 -24.39 -1.97 -0.09
N GLY A 321 -23.37 -1.39 -0.73
CA GLY A 321 -23.46 -0.06 -1.30
C GLY A 321 -24.32 0.00 -2.57
N SER A 322 -24.36 -1.05 -3.39
CA SER A 322 -25.28 -1.08 -4.55
C SER A 322 -26.74 -1.26 -4.16
N LEU A 323 -27.05 -2.04 -3.12
CA LEU A 323 -28.41 -2.12 -2.59
C LEU A 323 -28.87 -0.79 -2.03
N LEU A 324 -28.06 -0.14 -1.20
CA LEU A 324 -28.34 1.20 -0.69
C LEU A 324 -28.50 2.21 -1.84
N GLY A 325 -27.57 2.20 -2.80
CA GLY A 325 -27.60 3.05 -3.99
C GLY A 325 -28.86 2.84 -4.81
N LEU A 326 -29.31 1.60 -5.03
CA LEU A 326 -30.56 1.30 -5.73
C LEU A 326 -31.77 1.83 -4.96
N ILE A 327 -31.89 1.55 -3.67
CA ILE A 327 -33.03 2.02 -2.85
C ILE A 327 -33.15 3.55 -2.93
N VAL A 328 -32.04 4.27 -2.77
CA VAL A 328 -32.01 5.74 -2.82
C VAL A 328 -32.24 6.27 -4.23
N SER A 329 -31.74 5.59 -5.27
CA SER A 329 -31.83 6.06 -6.66
C SER A 329 -33.13 5.71 -7.37
N VAL A 330 -33.91 4.72 -6.90
CA VAL A 330 -35.18 4.30 -7.55
C VAL A 330 -36.13 5.47 -7.82
N PRO A 331 -36.43 6.37 -6.86
CA PRO A 331 -37.29 7.52 -7.11
C PRO A 331 -36.74 8.44 -8.21
N VAL A 332 -35.42 8.68 -8.21
CA VAL A 332 -34.75 9.54 -9.20
C VAL A 332 -34.75 8.91 -10.59
N ILE A 333 -34.48 7.60 -10.67
CA ILE A 333 -34.56 6.83 -11.92
C ILE A 333 -35.99 6.86 -12.48
N ALA A 334 -37.01 6.72 -11.63
CA ALA A 334 -38.41 6.76 -12.04
C ALA A 334 -38.80 8.13 -12.62
N VAL A 335 -38.43 9.23 -11.95
CA VAL A 335 -38.66 10.59 -12.46
C VAL A 335 -37.90 10.82 -13.77
N GLY A 336 -36.62 10.45 -13.83
CA GLY A 336 -35.80 10.56 -15.04
C GLY A 336 -36.40 9.78 -16.21
N ALA A 337 -36.92 8.58 -15.95
CA ALA A 337 -37.59 7.75 -16.95
C ALA A 337 -38.81 8.43 -17.58
N VAL A 338 -39.65 9.07 -16.75
CA VAL A 338 -40.83 9.82 -17.22
C VAL A 338 -40.41 11.02 -18.06
N LEU A 339 -39.39 11.79 -17.61
CA LEU A 339 -38.89 12.95 -18.35
C LEU A 339 -38.31 12.56 -19.72
N ILE A 340 -37.51 11.49 -19.78
CA ILE A 340 -36.94 10.97 -21.03
C ILE A 340 -38.04 10.56 -22.02
N LYS A 341 -39.09 9.90 -21.52
CA LYS A 341 -40.22 9.46 -22.36
C LYS A 341 -41.07 10.60 -22.89
N ARG A 342 -41.17 11.70 -22.13
CA ARG A 342 -41.87 12.92 -22.58
C ARG A 342 -41.07 13.70 -23.62
N GLU A 343 -39.74 13.68 -23.55
CA GLU A 343 -38.90 14.44 -24.47
C GLU A 343 -38.63 13.71 -25.80
N SER A 344 -38.45 12.38 -25.79
CA SER A 344 -38.14 11.64 -27.03
C SER A 344 -38.72 10.22 -27.06
N PRO A 345 -39.19 9.73 -28.22
CA PRO A 345 -39.67 8.35 -28.37
C PRO A 345 -38.52 7.34 -28.26
N GLY A 346 -38.82 6.10 -27.87
CA GLY A 346 -37.82 5.01 -27.71
C GLY A 346 -37.54 4.60 -26.25
N PRO A 347 -36.57 3.70 -25.99
CA PRO A 347 -36.35 3.08 -24.68
C PRO A 347 -35.82 4.05 -23.62
N ILE A 348 -36.19 3.84 -22.36
CA ILE A 348 -35.69 4.64 -21.21
C ILE A 348 -34.22 4.33 -20.93
N PHE A 349 -33.88 3.04 -20.90
CA PHE A 349 -32.54 2.58 -20.61
C PHE A 349 -31.74 2.45 -21.90
N TYR A 350 -30.52 2.97 -21.85
CA TYR A 350 -29.50 2.76 -22.86
C TYR A 350 -28.53 1.68 -22.37
N ARG A 351 -28.15 0.79 -23.29
CA ARG A 351 -27.22 -0.31 -23.05
C ARG A 351 -26.01 -0.12 -23.95
N GLN A 352 -24.82 -0.24 -23.40
CA GLN A 352 -23.58 -0.14 -24.18
C GLN A 352 -22.61 -1.23 -23.76
N GLU A 353 -21.95 -1.83 -24.74
CA GLU A 353 -20.94 -2.84 -24.48
C GLU A 353 -19.65 -2.19 -23.95
N ARG A 354 -19.09 -2.79 -22.91
CA ARG A 354 -17.89 -2.32 -22.20
C ARG A 354 -17.03 -3.50 -21.78
N CYS A 355 -15.72 -3.30 -21.72
CA CYS A 355 -14.78 -4.30 -21.21
C CYS A 355 -14.70 -4.25 -19.68
N GLY A 356 -14.86 -5.40 -19.04
CA GLY A 356 -14.79 -5.60 -17.59
C GLY A 356 -13.56 -6.39 -17.15
N GLU A 357 -13.72 -7.13 -16.06
CA GLU A 357 -12.65 -7.96 -15.46
C GLU A 357 -12.19 -9.07 -16.42
N GLY A 358 -10.87 -9.26 -16.53
CA GLY A 358 -10.24 -10.19 -17.47
C GLY A 358 -10.46 -9.82 -18.94
N GLY A 359 -10.86 -8.58 -19.23
CA GLY A 359 -11.18 -8.12 -20.59
C GLY A 359 -12.56 -8.58 -21.09
N LYS A 360 -13.36 -9.27 -20.27
CA LYS A 360 -14.67 -9.79 -20.66
C LYS A 360 -15.66 -8.66 -20.89
N CYS A 361 -16.37 -8.68 -22.01
CA CYS A 361 -17.38 -7.68 -22.31
C CYS A 361 -18.66 -7.87 -21.48
N PHE A 362 -19.28 -6.77 -21.08
CA PHE A 362 -20.60 -6.73 -20.44
C PHE A 362 -21.40 -5.51 -20.90
N SER A 363 -22.70 -5.50 -20.63
CA SER A 363 -23.61 -4.43 -21.02
C SER A 363 -23.84 -3.45 -19.86
N ILE A 364 -23.24 -2.26 -19.95
CA ILE A 364 -23.46 -1.20 -18.96
C ILE A 364 -24.86 -0.60 -19.13
N LEU A 365 -25.56 -0.35 -18.01
CA LEU A 365 -26.90 0.21 -17.99
C LEU A 365 -26.87 1.70 -17.64
N LYS A 366 -27.48 2.54 -18.46
CA LYS A 366 -27.63 3.99 -18.20
C LYS A 366 -29.04 4.45 -18.51
N LEU A 367 -29.44 5.62 -17.99
CA LEU A 367 -30.57 6.35 -18.56
C LEU A 367 -30.16 6.92 -19.91
N ARG A 368 -31.09 6.90 -20.87
CA ARG A 368 -30.85 7.43 -22.20
C ARG A 368 -30.76 8.96 -22.15
N THR A 369 -29.62 9.50 -22.58
CA THR A 369 -29.36 10.95 -22.61
C THR A 369 -29.21 11.52 -24.02
N MET A 370 -29.11 10.65 -25.03
CA MET A 370 -28.94 11.00 -26.44
C MET A 370 -30.13 10.45 -27.26
N ARG A 371 -30.32 10.99 -28.48
CA ARG A 371 -31.33 10.46 -29.42
C ARG A 371 -30.98 9.03 -29.84
N CYS A 372 -31.99 8.22 -30.20
CA CYS A 372 -31.79 6.80 -30.52
C CYS A 372 -30.81 6.53 -31.67
N ASP A 373 -30.72 7.47 -32.61
CA ASP A 373 -29.93 7.45 -33.83
C ASP A 373 -28.60 8.21 -33.71
N ALA A 374 -28.20 8.60 -32.50
CA ALA A 374 -27.03 9.44 -32.23
C ALA A 374 -25.71 8.93 -32.85
N GLU A 375 -25.48 7.61 -32.89
CA GLU A 375 -24.24 7.05 -33.44
C GLU A 375 -24.39 6.53 -34.88
N ALA A 376 -25.58 6.65 -35.50
CA ALA A 376 -25.87 6.03 -36.80
C ALA A 376 -24.96 6.55 -37.94
N ALA A 377 -24.57 7.83 -37.90
CA ALA A 377 -23.72 8.45 -38.92
C ALA A 377 -22.23 8.49 -38.57
N THR A 378 -21.85 8.35 -37.29
CA THR A 378 -20.49 8.64 -36.79
C THR A 378 -19.78 7.43 -36.18
N GLY A 379 -20.52 6.38 -35.82
CA GLY A 379 -19.96 5.25 -35.08
C GLY A 379 -19.53 5.62 -33.64
N PRO A 380 -18.63 4.82 -33.04
CA PRO A 380 -18.25 4.96 -31.64
C PRO A 380 -17.28 6.12 -31.39
N VAL A 381 -17.80 7.33 -31.15
CA VAL A 381 -16.99 8.52 -30.83
C VAL A 381 -17.16 8.98 -29.38
N TRP A 382 -16.12 9.59 -28.80
CA TRP A 382 -16.24 10.24 -27.50
C TRP A 382 -17.20 11.43 -27.57
N ALA A 383 -18.04 11.57 -26.55
CA ALA A 383 -18.98 12.67 -26.45
C ALA A 383 -18.23 13.96 -26.07
N GLN A 384 -18.50 15.04 -26.78
CA GLN A 384 -17.96 16.37 -26.48
C GLN A 384 -18.87 17.11 -25.47
N PRO A 385 -18.35 18.14 -24.76
CA PRO A 385 -19.12 18.96 -23.80
C PRO A 385 -20.50 19.43 -24.31
N ASP A 386 -20.55 19.87 -25.57
CA ASP A 386 -21.76 20.36 -26.26
C ASP A 386 -22.17 19.48 -27.44
N ASP A 387 -22.20 18.17 -27.21
CA ASP A 387 -22.59 17.20 -28.24
C ASP A 387 -24.04 17.42 -28.72
N PRO A 388 -24.26 17.72 -30.03
CA PRO A 388 -25.58 18.04 -30.57
C PRO A 388 -26.55 16.84 -30.55
N ARG A 389 -26.04 15.64 -30.31
CA ARG A 389 -26.83 14.40 -30.21
C ARG A 389 -27.53 14.27 -28.85
N ARG A 390 -27.20 15.14 -27.88
CA ARG A 390 -27.74 15.16 -26.52
C ARG A 390 -29.14 15.79 -26.48
N THR A 391 -30.04 15.21 -25.69
CA THR A 391 -31.36 15.80 -25.38
C THR A 391 -31.23 16.84 -24.27
N ARG A 392 -32.21 17.73 -24.07
CA ARG A 392 -32.13 18.76 -23.01
C ARG A 392 -32.18 18.11 -21.63
N ILE A 393 -33.10 17.16 -21.41
CA ILE A 393 -33.15 16.38 -20.17
C ILE A 393 -31.89 15.52 -20.05
N GLY A 394 -31.42 14.94 -21.15
CA GLY A 394 -30.17 14.18 -21.16
C GLY A 394 -28.94 14.99 -20.75
N GLY A 395 -28.88 16.27 -21.15
CA GLY A 395 -27.86 17.21 -20.69
C GLY A 395 -27.91 17.42 -19.19
N TRP A 396 -29.10 17.69 -18.65
CA TRP A 396 -29.28 17.86 -17.21
C TRP A 396 -28.93 16.60 -16.41
N LEU A 397 -29.34 15.41 -16.89
CA LEU A 397 -29.01 14.13 -16.25
C LEU A 397 -27.50 13.88 -16.21
N ARG A 398 -26.77 14.13 -17.32
CA ARG A 398 -25.31 13.97 -17.38
C ARG A 398 -24.59 14.98 -16.49
N ALA A 399 -25.07 16.23 -16.45
CA ALA A 399 -24.50 17.28 -15.60
C ALA A 399 -24.59 16.95 -14.10
N HIS A 400 -25.51 16.07 -13.71
CA HIS A 400 -25.65 15.61 -12.32
C HIS A 400 -25.25 14.13 -12.14
N ASN A 401 -24.67 13.49 -13.16
CA ASN A 401 -24.35 12.05 -13.22
C ASN A 401 -25.53 11.13 -12.87
N LEU A 402 -26.76 11.60 -13.03
CA LEU A 402 -27.98 10.85 -12.71
C LEU A 402 -28.26 9.77 -13.75
N ASP A 403 -27.69 9.90 -14.95
CA ASP A 403 -27.79 8.91 -16.01
C ASP A 403 -27.03 7.61 -15.69
N GLU A 404 -26.06 7.66 -14.79
CA GLU A 404 -25.24 6.52 -14.37
C GLU A 404 -25.85 5.74 -13.18
N LEU A 405 -26.91 6.23 -12.55
CA LEU A 405 -27.56 5.56 -11.40
C LEU A 405 -28.01 4.10 -11.68
N PRO A 406 -28.51 3.74 -12.89
CA PRO A 406 -28.85 2.35 -13.17
C PRO A 406 -27.66 1.37 -13.09
N GLN A 407 -26.42 1.86 -13.11
CA GLN A 407 -25.22 1.02 -13.00
C GLN A 407 -25.08 0.32 -11.64
N PHE A 408 -25.76 0.80 -10.58
CA PHE A 408 -25.83 0.04 -9.32
C PHE A 408 -26.38 -1.38 -9.53
N TRP A 409 -27.23 -1.58 -10.55
CA TRP A 409 -27.67 -2.92 -10.94
C TRP A 409 -26.54 -3.78 -11.52
N ASN A 410 -25.65 -3.21 -12.34
CA ASN A 410 -24.47 -3.91 -12.85
C ASN A 410 -23.52 -4.29 -11.71
N VAL A 411 -23.39 -3.43 -10.69
CA VAL A 411 -22.62 -3.73 -9.47
C VAL A 411 -23.26 -4.88 -8.70
N LEU A 412 -24.57 -4.85 -8.48
CA LEU A 412 -25.28 -5.92 -7.77
C LEU A 412 -25.16 -7.27 -8.50
N LYS A 413 -25.22 -7.28 -9.83
CA LYS A 413 -24.97 -8.47 -10.67
C LYS A 413 -23.52 -8.97 -10.62
N GLY A 414 -22.59 -8.13 -10.19
CA GLY A 414 -21.17 -8.46 -10.14
C GLY A 414 -20.44 -8.28 -11.46
N GLU A 415 -20.99 -7.55 -12.41
CA GLU A 415 -20.32 -7.13 -13.66
C GLU A 415 -19.40 -5.92 -13.41
N MET A 416 -19.79 -5.08 -12.44
CA MET A 416 -19.06 -3.89 -11.99
C MET A 416 -18.82 -3.93 -10.47
N SER A 417 -18.01 -2.99 -10.01
CA SER A 417 -17.77 -2.62 -8.62
C SER A 417 -18.25 -1.18 -8.37
N LEU A 418 -18.49 -0.78 -7.12
CA LEU A 418 -18.73 0.62 -6.78
C LEU A 418 -17.52 1.48 -7.13
N VAL A 419 -16.33 0.98 -6.76
CA VAL A 419 -15.04 1.63 -6.97
C VAL A 419 -14.15 0.74 -7.83
N GLY A 420 -13.54 1.31 -8.87
CA GLY A 420 -12.64 0.59 -9.78
C GLY A 420 -12.30 1.42 -11.02
N PRO A 421 -11.44 0.89 -11.91
CA PRO A 421 -11.13 1.53 -13.19
C PRO A 421 -12.39 1.78 -14.02
N ARG A 422 -12.49 2.92 -14.71
CA ARG A 422 -13.68 3.22 -15.53
C ARG A 422 -13.74 2.27 -16.74
N PRO A 423 -14.90 1.64 -17.02
CA PRO A 423 -15.01 0.68 -18.11
C PRO A 423 -14.97 1.34 -19.49
N GLU A 424 -14.14 0.83 -20.40
CA GLU A 424 -13.96 1.38 -21.73
C GLU A 424 -14.66 0.56 -22.82
N ARG A 425 -14.95 1.17 -23.98
CA ARG A 425 -15.58 0.45 -25.10
C ARG A 425 -14.56 -0.51 -25.70
N PRO A 426 -14.96 -1.72 -26.14
CA PRO A 426 -14.05 -2.67 -26.78
C PRO A 426 -13.25 -2.07 -27.94
N HIS A 427 -13.88 -1.21 -28.74
CA HIS A 427 -13.23 -0.49 -29.85
C HIS A 427 -11.99 0.31 -29.40
N PHE A 428 -12.05 1.01 -28.27
CA PHE A 428 -10.93 1.78 -27.75
C PHE A 428 -9.90 0.91 -27.02
N VAL A 429 -10.36 -0.17 -26.37
CA VAL A 429 -9.46 -1.15 -25.74
C VAL A 429 -8.52 -1.76 -26.78
N GLU A 430 -9.05 -2.12 -27.95
CA GLU A 430 -8.26 -2.67 -29.05
C GLU A 430 -7.22 -1.68 -29.61
N GLN A 431 -7.50 -0.39 -29.61
CA GLN A 431 -6.52 0.64 -29.99
C GLN A 431 -5.45 0.82 -28.91
N PHE A 432 -5.86 0.92 -27.65
CA PHE A 432 -4.96 1.28 -26.56
C PHE A 432 -4.09 0.13 -26.05
N LYS A 433 -4.51 -1.12 -26.24
CA LYS A 433 -3.76 -2.28 -25.72
C LYS A 433 -2.35 -2.38 -26.30
N ASP A 434 -2.17 -1.96 -27.56
CA ASP A 434 -0.90 -2.02 -28.27
C ASP A 434 -0.11 -0.70 -28.14
N ASP A 435 -0.80 0.43 -28.06
CA ASP A 435 -0.18 1.77 -27.98
C ASP A 435 0.29 2.18 -26.58
N ILE A 436 -0.33 1.62 -25.53
CA ILE A 436 -0.09 2.02 -24.15
C ILE A 436 0.40 0.83 -23.34
N SER A 437 1.67 0.90 -22.95
CA SER A 437 2.26 -0.08 -22.05
C SER A 437 1.41 -0.24 -20.79
N ARG A 438 1.18 -1.49 -20.40
CA ARG A 438 0.39 -1.89 -19.22
C ARG A 438 -1.09 -1.53 -19.27
N TYR A 439 -1.65 -1.10 -20.40
CA TYR A 439 -3.07 -0.76 -20.50
C TYR A 439 -3.98 -1.89 -20.00
N MET A 440 -3.70 -3.13 -20.42
CA MET A 440 -4.53 -4.29 -20.11
C MET A 440 -4.64 -4.63 -18.63
N TRP A 441 -3.66 -4.22 -17.82
CA TRP A 441 -3.66 -4.46 -16.38
C TRP A 441 -4.86 -3.79 -15.68
N ARG A 442 -5.42 -2.70 -16.23
CA ARG A 442 -6.64 -2.10 -15.69
C ARG A 442 -7.83 -3.07 -15.62
N HIS A 443 -7.82 -4.13 -16.43
CA HIS A 443 -8.84 -5.17 -16.47
C HIS A 443 -8.62 -6.30 -15.47
N ALA A 444 -7.57 -6.28 -14.64
CA ALA A 444 -7.37 -7.33 -13.63
C ALA A 444 -8.28 -7.18 -12.39
N SER A 445 -9.17 -6.19 -12.37
CA SER A 445 -10.31 -6.14 -11.46
C SER A 445 -11.58 -5.67 -12.17
N LYS A 446 -12.73 -5.77 -11.48
CA LYS A 446 -14.00 -5.25 -11.99
C LYS A 446 -13.96 -3.74 -12.15
N PRO A 447 -14.52 -3.20 -13.24
CA PRO A 447 -14.60 -1.76 -13.44
C PRO A 447 -15.54 -1.10 -12.43
N GLY A 448 -15.29 0.17 -12.13
CA GLY A 448 -16.03 0.96 -11.15
C GLY A 448 -17.10 1.88 -11.75
N ILE A 449 -18.12 2.20 -10.96
CA ILE A 449 -18.98 3.39 -11.22
C ILE A 449 -18.10 4.65 -11.07
N THR A 450 -17.34 4.70 -9.97
CA THR A 450 -16.30 5.72 -9.71
C THR A 450 -14.94 5.05 -9.53
N GLY A 451 -13.86 5.85 -9.47
CA GLY A 451 -12.50 5.35 -9.44
C GLY A 451 -11.48 6.42 -9.10
N TRP A 452 -10.27 6.00 -8.75
CA TRP A 452 -9.20 6.90 -8.31
C TRP A 452 -8.84 7.94 -9.37
N ALA A 453 -8.69 7.52 -10.64
CA ALA A 453 -8.45 8.46 -11.74
C ALA A 453 -9.59 9.49 -11.86
N GLN A 454 -10.85 9.03 -11.78
CA GLN A 454 -12.03 9.89 -11.90
C GLN A 454 -12.11 10.96 -10.80
N VAL A 455 -11.75 10.65 -9.56
CA VAL A 455 -11.81 11.63 -8.44
C VAL A 455 -10.59 12.55 -8.35
N ASN A 456 -9.59 12.35 -9.21
CA ASN A 456 -8.43 13.24 -9.34
C ASN A 456 -8.41 13.95 -10.71
N GLY A 457 -9.58 14.18 -11.31
CA GLY A 457 -9.74 15.01 -12.51
C GLY A 457 -9.37 14.33 -13.84
N LEU A 458 -8.97 13.06 -13.85
CA LEU A 458 -8.56 12.35 -15.07
C LEU A 458 -9.79 11.74 -15.80
N ARG A 459 -10.70 12.63 -16.22
CA ARG A 459 -11.97 12.30 -16.90
C ARG A 459 -11.99 12.83 -18.35
N GLY A 460 -12.82 12.25 -19.20
CA GLY A 460 -13.05 12.76 -20.57
C GLY A 460 -11.79 12.69 -21.45
N ASN A 461 -11.43 13.83 -22.05
CA ASN A 461 -10.34 13.96 -23.04
C ASN A 461 -8.94 14.11 -22.41
N THR A 462 -8.76 13.86 -21.11
CA THR A 462 -7.45 13.86 -20.47
C THR A 462 -6.53 12.76 -21.00
N SER A 463 -5.21 12.91 -20.80
CA SER A 463 -4.21 11.89 -21.11
C SER A 463 -4.64 10.50 -20.63
N ILE A 464 -4.79 9.58 -21.59
CA ILE A 464 -5.12 8.19 -21.30
C ILE A 464 -3.97 7.51 -20.53
N ARG A 465 -2.72 7.89 -20.79
CA ARG A 465 -1.55 7.36 -20.07
C ARG A 465 -1.62 7.71 -18.58
N ASP A 466 -1.97 8.94 -18.24
CA ASP A 466 -2.07 9.39 -16.84
C ASP A 466 -3.23 8.69 -16.12
N ARG A 467 -4.36 8.51 -16.83
CA ARG A 467 -5.50 7.74 -16.31
C ARG A 467 -5.09 6.31 -15.96
N ILE A 468 -4.33 5.66 -16.84
CA ILE A 468 -3.84 4.29 -16.61
C ILE A 468 -2.90 4.25 -15.40
N GLN A 469 -2.01 5.22 -15.20
CA GLN A 469 -1.17 5.27 -14.00
C GLN A 469 -2.00 5.35 -12.70
N TYR A 470 -3.08 6.12 -12.69
CA TYR A 470 -3.97 6.21 -11.53
C TYR A 470 -4.82 4.95 -11.33
N ASP A 471 -5.29 4.32 -12.42
CA ASP A 471 -5.98 3.04 -12.36
C ASP A 471 -5.05 1.96 -11.78
N LEU A 472 -3.80 1.91 -12.21
CA LEU A 472 -2.79 0.96 -11.70
C LEU A 472 -2.43 1.23 -10.25
N TYR A 473 -2.25 2.50 -9.87
CA TYR A 473 -2.04 2.88 -8.47
C TYR A 473 -3.18 2.38 -7.57
N TYR A 474 -4.43 2.51 -8.02
CA TYR A 474 -5.59 2.00 -7.30
C TYR A 474 -5.52 0.49 -7.11
N LEU A 475 -5.19 -0.26 -8.16
CA LEU A 475 -5.11 -1.72 -8.12
C LEU A 475 -3.97 -2.19 -7.21
N GLU A 476 -2.81 -1.53 -7.27
CA GLU A 476 -1.63 -1.83 -6.46
C GLU A 476 -1.81 -1.48 -4.97
N ASN A 477 -2.66 -0.49 -4.64
CA ASN A 477 -2.84 0.03 -3.29
C ASN A 477 -4.27 -0.14 -2.76
N TRP A 478 -5.05 -1.06 -3.35
CA TRP A 478 -6.42 -1.27 -2.95
C TRP A 478 -6.52 -1.55 -1.45
N SER A 479 -7.45 -0.85 -0.81
CA SER A 479 -7.88 -1.08 0.57
C SER A 479 -9.29 -0.55 0.74
N LEU A 480 -10.03 -1.09 1.72
CA LEU A 480 -11.37 -0.58 2.07
C LEU A 480 -11.35 0.93 2.41
N ALA A 481 -10.27 1.40 3.04
CA ALA A 481 -10.11 2.83 3.34
C ALA A 481 -9.94 3.67 2.07
N LEU A 482 -9.22 3.16 1.06
CA LEU A 482 -9.08 3.84 -0.23
C LEU A 482 -10.42 3.88 -0.98
N ASP A 483 -11.18 2.79 -0.99
CA ASP A 483 -12.52 2.76 -1.59
C ASP A 483 -13.45 3.77 -0.90
N PHE A 484 -13.50 3.79 0.43
CA PHE A 484 -14.29 4.78 1.17
C PHE A 484 -13.84 6.22 0.89
N LYS A 485 -12.53 6.47 0.83
CA LYS A 485 -11.98 7.78 0.45
C LYS A 485 -12.42 8.20 -0.96
N ILE A 486 -12.43 7.28 -1.92
CA ILE A 486 -12.89 7.54 -3.30
C ILE A 486 -14.38 7.82 -3.32
N ILE A 487 -15.19 7.05 -2.60
CA ILE A 487 -16.64 7.26 -2.50
C ILE A 487 -16.93 8.65 -1.94
N VAL A 488 -16.30 9.03 -0.81
CA VAL A 488 -16.45 10.36 -0.21
C VAL A 488 -16.00 11.45 -1.19
N LYS A 489 -14.80 11.31 -1.80
CA LYS A 489 -14.32 12.27 -2.80
C LYS A 489 -15.28 12.40 -3.99
N THR A 490 -15.94 11.33 -4.42
CA THR A 490 -16.90 11.36 -5.53
C THR A 490 -18.04 12.35 -5.30
N PHE A 491 -18.51 12.52 -4.05
CA PHE A 491 -19.57 13.49 -3.73
C PHE A 491 -19.08 14.94 -3.75
N PHE A 492 -17.78 15.19 -3.54
CA PHE A 492 -17.19 16.53 -3.52
C PHE A 492 -16.51 16.93 -4.82
N ALA A 493 -16.14 15.96 -5.66
CA ALA A 493 -15.53 16.18 -6.96
C ALA A 493 -16.59 16.75 -7.93
N ARG A 494 -16.70 18.08 -7.97
CA ARG A 494 -17.66 18.83 -8.81
C ARG A 494 -17.23 18.99 -10.27
N GLU A 495 -16.03 18.56 -10.64
CA GLU A 495 -15.57 18.56 -12.03
C GLU A 495 -16.12 17.33 -12.76
N ASN A 496 -17.21 17.57 -13.49
CA ASN A 496 -17.79 16.57 -14.40
C ASN A 496 -16.94 16.45 -15.66
N ALA A 497 -17.03 15.28 -16.31
CA ALA A 497 -16.30 14.97 -17.54
C ALA A 497 -16.79 15.76 -18.78
N TYR A 498 -17.68 16.75 -18.59
CA TYR A 498 -18.38 17.49 -19.64
C TYR A 498 -18.17 18.98 -19.44
#